data_AF-A0A2V9QAK2-F1
#
_entry.id   AF-A0A2V9QAK2-F1
#
_cell.length_a   1.000
_cell.length_b   1.000
_cell.length_c   1.000
_cell.angle_alpha   90.00
_cell.angle_beta   90.00
_cell.angle_gamma   90.00
#
_symmetry.space_group_name_H-M   'P 1'
#
loop_
_entity.id
_entity.type
_entity.pdbx_description
1 polymer ?
#
loop_
_entity_poly.entity_id
_entity_poly.type
_entity_poly.pdbx_seq_one_letter_code
_entity_poly.pdbx_strand_id
1 'polypeptide(L)'
;MISLPMIKSASVFRRIYREIMKLEYQKQVEMIPPKRITTLRRETLTHAEDHMKLKRSSKSEDSLSTTTPSSVNRTRKDQMKIKTKFGLLAGCLIFACAAYSMAQGSSTHNSGNGQAVHEHAASATLVQLVRAGTKQFIDVNDATAAGYGPFLGCVAGTDHGAMGVHYVNGTLLGNLTLDPSQPQALIYEPSNGKMTLVGVEFILDSASWLAANNNTPPVLDGQVFNFVGVPNRFNIPSFFELHVWAWRDNPQGAFVDWNNHVTCERQ
;
A
#
# COMPACT_ATOMS: atom_id res chain seq x y z
N MET A 1 -9.22 24.91 6.85
CA MET A 1 -8.63 25.62 5.71
C MET A 1 -7.20 25.10 5.53
N ILE A 2 -6.94 24.35 4.45
CA ILE A 2 -5.60 23.83 4.15
C ILE A 2 -4.78 25.00 3.59
N SER A 3 -3.64 25.31 4.20
CA SER A 3 -2.82 26.48 3.86
C SER A 3 -2.11 26.29 2.50
N LEU A 4 -2.10 27.32 1.64
CA LEU A 4 -1.43 27.34 0.32
C LEU A 4 0.00 26.70 0.27
N PRO A 5 0.88 26.89 1.28
CA PRO A 5 2.17 26.18 1.34
C PRO A 5 2.06 24.64 1.41
N MET A 6 1.02 24.08 2.03
CA MET A 6 0.81 22.63 2.14
C MET A 6 0.56 21.98 0.76
N ILE A 7 -0.23 22.65 -0.08
CA ILE A 7 -0.49 22.19 -1.45
C ILE A 7 0.80 22.22 -2.28
N LYS A 8 1.66 23.22 -2.06
CA LYS A 8 2.94 23.33 -2.78
C LYS A 8 3.91 22.22 -2.41
N SER A 9 4.09 21.86 -1.14
CA SER A 9 5.04 20.81 -0.72
C SER A 9 4.63 19.42 -1.24
N ALA A 10 3.39 19.00 -0.99
CA ALA A 10 2.89 17.72 -1.49
C ALA A 10 2.81 17.67 -3.02
N SER A 11 2.60 18.81 -3.69
CA SER A 11 2.66 18.91 -5.16
C SER A 11 4.08 18.81 -5.68
N VAL A 12 5.06 19.43 -5.01
CA VAL A 12 6.48 19.38 -5.36
C VAL A 12 7.04 17.97 -5.16
N PHE A 13 6.79 17.32 -4.02
CA PHE A 13 7.18 15.93 -3.79
C PHE A 13 6.59 15.00 -4.86
N ARG A 14 5.26 15.09 -5.10
CA ARG A 14 4.60 14.32 -6.18
C ARG A 14 5.12 14.65 -7.57
N ARG A 15 5.55 15.88 -7.83
CA ARG A 15 6.08 16.30 -9.14
C ARG A 15 7.51 15.80 -9.32
N ILE A 16 8.37 15.97 -8.33
CA ILE A 16 9.74 15.46 -8.34
C ILE A 16 9.73 13.95 -8.49
N TYR A 17 8.95 13.23 -7.69
CA TYR A 17 8.80 11.79 -7.84
C TYR A 17 8.21 11.40 -9.18
N ARG A 18 7.14 12.05 -9.66
CA ARG A 18 6.60 11.71 -11.00
C ARG A 18 7.57 11.98 -12.13
N GLU A 19 8.36 13.05 -12.06
CA GLU A 19 9.34 13.35 -13.10
C GLU A 19 10.55 12.39 -13.03
N ILE A 20 11.05 12.05 -11.84
CA ILE A 20 12.09 11.01 -11.68
C ILE A 20 11.56 9.65 -12.18
N MET A 21 10.35 9.27 -11.78
CA MET A 21 9.72 8.01 -12.21
C MET A 21 9.46 7.97 -13.72
N LYS A 22 9.06 9.08 -14.34
CA LYS A 22 8.89 9.15 -15.81
C LYS A 22 10.23 8.99 -16.54
N LEU A 23 11.26 9.68 -16.06
CA LEU A 23 12.60 9.60 -16.64
C LEU A 23 13.17 8.18 -16.53
N GLU A 24 12.96 7.51 -15.40
CA GLU A 24 13.45 6.15 -15.19
C GLU A 24 12.61 5.09 -15.94
N TYR A 25 11.28 5.25 -15.99
CA TYR A 25 10.41 4.41 -16.83
C TYR A 25 10.79 4.50 -18.32
N GLN A 26 11.10 5.71 -18.83
CA GLN A 26 11.54 5.87 -20.22
C GLN A 26 12.86 5.14 -20.50
N LYS A 27 13.83 5.20 -19.59
CA LYS A 27 15.08 4.42 -19.71
C LYS A 27 14.82 2.91 -19.72
N GLN A 28 13.89 2.42 -18.92
CA GLN A 28 13.54 1.00 -18.89
C GLN A 28 12.89 0.52 -20.20
N VAL A 29 12.01 1.34 -20.79
CA VAL A 29 11.41 1.04 -22.11
C VAL A 29 12.47 0.99 -23.21
N GLU A 30 13.51 1.82 -23.13
CA GLU A 30 14.65 1.80 -24.07
C GLU A 30 15.57 0.59 -23.90
N MET A 31 15.61 -0.04 -22.70
CA MET A 31 16.35 -1.28 -22.45
C MET A 31 15.62 -2.56 -22.89
N ILE A 32 14.37 -2.47 -23.37
CA ILE A 32 13.65 -3.61 -23.96
C ILE A 32 14.14 -3.80 -25.41
N PRO A 33 14.71 -4.95 -25.79
CA PRO A 33 15.18 -5.15 -27.16
C PRO A 33 14.03 -5.02 -28.17
N PRO A 34 14.24 -4.35 -29.32
CA PRO A 34 13.18 -3.91 -30.24
C PRO A 34 12.31 -5.04 -30.80
N LYS A 35 12.76 -6.30 -30.70
CA LYS A 35 12.01 -7.49 -31.13
C LYS A 35 10.81 -7.83 -30.24
N ARG A 36 10.71 -7.33 -29.00
CA ARG A 36 9.58 -7.64 -28.08
C ARG A 36 8.42 -6.63 -28.17
N ILE A 37 8.72 -5.38 -28.55
CA ILE A 37 7.72 -4.29 -28.66
C ILE A 37 6.76 -4.55 -29.83
N THR A 38 7.25 -5.12 -30.94
CA THR A 38 6.43 -5.43 -32.11
C THR A 38 5.46 -6.60 -31.87
N THR A 39 5.84 -7.57 -31.04
CA THR A 39 5.00 -8.74 -30.73
C THR A 39 3.86 -8.37 -29.78
N LEU A 40 4.13 -7.63 -28.69
CA LEU A 40 3.11 -7.17 -27.74
C LEU A 40 2.07 -6.25 -28.39
N ARG A 41 2.50 -5.36 -29.30
CA ARG A 41 1.58 -4.48 -30.05
C ARG A 41 0.68 -5.27 -31.00
N ARG A 42 1.17 -6.37 -31.57
CA ARG A 42 0.40 -7.20 -32.51
C ARG A 42 -0.63 -8.05 -31.77
N GLU A 43 -0.27 -8.62 -30.61
CA GLU A 43 -1.19 -9.44 -29.79
C GLU A 43 -2.34 -8.61 -29.18
N THR A 44 -2.03 -7.39 -28.70
CA THR A 44 -3.04 -6.47 -28.15
C THR A 44 -3.99 -5.92 -29.21
N LEU A 45 -3.52 -5.66 -30.43
CA LEU A 45 -4.37 -5.25 -31.54
C LEU A 45 -5.32 -6.38 -31.98
N THR A 46 -4.84 -7.63 -32.04
CA THR A 46 -5.68 -8.78 -32.41
C THR A 46 -6.79 -9.04 -31.39
N HIS A 47 -6.50 -8.92 -30.09
CA HIS A 47 -7.53 -9.08 -29.05
C HIS A 47 -8.57 -7.94 -29.06
N ALA A 48 -8.15 -6.71 -29.31
CA ALA A 48 -9.04 -5.56 -29.37
C ALA A 48 -10.02 -5.64 -30.55
N GLU A 49 -9.56 -6.12 -31.71
CA GLU A 49 -10.39 -6.31 -32.90
C GLU A 49 -11.45 -7.41 -32.71
N ASP A 50 -11.12 -8.51 -32.05
CA ASP A 50 -12.06 -9.61 -31.76
C ASP A 50 -13.17 -9.19 -30.77
N HIS A 51 -12.82 -8.44 -29.73
CA HIS A 51 -13.81 -7.89 -28.78
C HIS A 51 -14.75 -6.87 -29.41
N MET A 52 -14.29 -6.14 -30.44
CA MET A 52 -15.09 -5.14 -31.14
C MET A 52 -16.04 -5.77 -32.18
N LYS A 53 -15.66 -6.92 -32.75
CA LYS A 53 -16.51 -7.69 -33.68
C LYS A 53 -17.66 -8.41 -32.97
N LEU A 54 -17.43 -8.93 -31.77
CA LEU A 54 -18.45 -9.60 -30.93
C LEU A 54 -19.55 -8.64 -30.45
N LYS A 55 -19.21 -7.39 -30.10
CA LYS A 55 -20.19 -6.39 -29.63
C LYS A 55 -21.10 -5.83 -30.72
N ARG A 56 -20.73 -5.94 -32.00
CA ARG A 56 -21.52 -5.41 -33.12
C ARG A 56 -22.62 -6.36 -33.59
N SER A 57 -22.62 -7.62 -33.14
CA SER A 57 -23.58 -8.65 -33.59
C SER A 57 -24.84 -8.79 -32.72
N SER A 58 -24.97 -8.07 -31.60
CA SER A 58 -26.07 -8.32 -30.62
C SER A 58 -27.10 -7.19 -30.48
N LYS A 59 -27.32 -6.33 -31.49
CA LYS A 59 -28.30 -5.25 -31.37
C LYS A 59 -29.17 -5.06 -32.63
N SER A 60 -30.24 -5.85 -32.69
CA SER A 60 -31.43 -5.77 -33.57
C SER A 60 -32.42 -6.84 -33.03
N GLU A 61 -33.72 -6.67 -32.76
CA GLU A 61 -34.78 -5.71 -33.10
C GLU A 61 -35.91 -5.83 -32.04
N ASP A 62 -36.70 -4.77 -31.83
CA ASP A 62 -38.19 -4.77 -31.82
C ASP A 62 -38.65 -3.37 -31.35
N SER A 63 -39.02 -2.45 -32.24
CA SER A 63 -40.27 -2.29 -32.99
C SER A 63 -41.38 -1.54 -32.25
N LEU A 64 -41.79 -0.50 -32.95
CA LEU A 64 -42.63 0.65 -32.69
C LEU A 64 -44.12 0.29 -32.72
N SER A 65 -44.92 0.81 -31.79
CA SER A 65 -46.32 1.12 -32.11
C SER A 65 -46.84 2.31 -31.31
N THR A 66 -47.50 3.19 -32.05
CA THR A 66 -47.90 4.55 -31.72
C THR A 66 -49.37 4.57 -31.35
N THR A 67 -49.76 5.18 -30.22
CA THR A 67 -51.07 5.85 -30.08
C THR A 67 -51.12 6.73 -28.82
N THR A 68 -51.26 8.04 -29.03
CA THR A 68 -51.86 9.04 -28.11
C THR A 68 -53.40 9.02 -28.29
N PRO A 69 -54.26 9.56 -27.39
CA PRO A 69 -54.07 10.83 -26.68
C PRO A 69 -54.71 11.00 -25.28
N SER A 70 -54.49 12.22 -24.75
CA SER A 70 -55.36 13.00 -23.87
C SER A 70 -55.11 13.04 -22.36
N SER A 71 -55.10 14.28 -21.90
CA SER A 71 -54.90 14.82 -20.56
C SER A 71 -55.92 14.35 -19.53
N VAL A 72 -55.48 14.07 -18.30
CA VAL A 72 -56.19 14.43 -17.06
C VAL A 72 -55.16 14.64 -15.94
N ASN A 73 -55.06 15.86 -15.43
CA ASN A 73 -54.47 16.17 -14.13
C ASN A 73 -55.35 15.58 -13.03
N ARG A 74 -54.79 14.77 -12.12
CA ARG A 74 -55.36 14.61 -10.78
C ARG A 74 -54.31 14.23 -9.74
N THR A 75 -54.01 15.19 -8.89
CA THR A 75 -53.45 15.02 -7.56
C THR A 75 -54.31 14.06 -6.73
N ARG A 76 -53.71 13.04 -6.14
CA ARG A 76 -54.18 12.50 -4.86
C ARG A 76 -53.08 11.73 -4.14
N LYS A 77 -52.67 12.29 -2.98
CA LYS A 77 -52.04 11.57 -1.88
C LYS A 77 -53.07 10.59 -1.33
N ASP A 78 -52.73 9.30 -1.27
CA ASP A 78 -53.38 8.31 -0.41
C ASP A 78 -52.22 7.37 0.05
N GLN A 79 -51.56 7.62 1.19
CA GLN A 79 -51.93 7.12 2.52
C GLN A 79 -52.55 5.72 2.49
N MET A 80 -51.72 4.70 2.69
CA MET A 80 -52.20 3.45 3.28
C MET A 80 -51.24 2.98 4.38
N LYS A 81 -51.65 3.28 5.61
CA LYS A 81 -51.20 2.64 6.84
C LYS A 81 -51.67 1.18 6.83
N ILE A 82 -50.78 0.22 7.06
CA ILE A 82 -51.16 -1.08 7.65
C ILE A 82 -50.19 -1.41 8.80
N LYS A 83 -50.83 -1.79 9.90
CA LYS A 83 -50.42 -1.80 11.32
C LYS A 83 -49.44 -2.96 11.61
N THR A 84 -48.29 -2.69 12.23
CA THR A 84 -47.94 -2.89 13.65
C THR A 84 -48.15 -4.31 14.21
N LYS A 85 -47.07 -4.96 14.66
CA LYS A 85 -47.01 -5.64 15.98
C LYS A 85 -45.64 -5.45 16.64
N PHE A 86 -45.69 -4.88 17.84
CA PHE A 86 -44.63 -4.76 18.83
C PHE A 86 -44.23 -6.13 19.39
N GLY A 87 -42.96 -6.27 19.76
CA GLY A 87 -42.45 -7.38 20.55
C GLY A 87 -41.07 -7.04 21.11
N LEU A 88 -41.05 -6.20 22.14
CA LEU A 88 -39.88 -5.83 22.93
C LEU A 88 -39.82 -6.79 24.12
N LEU A 89 -38.73 -7.55 24.28
CA LEU A 89 -38.43 -8.28 25.52
C LEU A 89 -36.94 -8.10 25.83
N ALA A 90 -36.68 -7.15 26.71
CA ALA A 90 -35.47 -7.06 27.52
C ALA A 90 -35.62 -7.98 28.74
N GLY A 91 -34.51 -8.50 29.26
CA GLY A 91 -34.50 -9.06 30.63
C GLY A 91 -33.46 -10.12 30.90
N CYS A 92 -32.29 -9.67 31.37
CA CYS A 92 -31.34 -10.24 32.34
C CYS A 92 -31.46 -11.72 32.73
N LEU A 93 -30.32 -12.41 32.85
CA LEU A 93 -30.00 -13.16 34.07
C LEU A 93 -28.48 -13.23 34.28
N ILE A 94 -28.05 -12.49 35.30
CA ILE A 94 -26.75 -12.57 35.97
C ILE A 94 -26.75 -13.88 36.76
N PHE A 95 -25.73 -14.72 36.55
CA PHE A 95 -25.37 -15.78 37.49
C PHE A 95 -23.92 -15.58 37.92
N ALA A 96 -23.77 -14.90 39.05
CA ALA A 96 -22.60 -15.00 39.90
C ALA A 96 -22.81 -16.21 40.81
N CYS A 97 -21.84 -17.13 40.89
CA CYS A 97 -21.63 -17.95 42.08
C CYS A 97 -20.32 -18.75 42.01
N ALA A 98 -19.73 -18.88 43.19
CA ALA A 98 -18.66 -19.79 43.60
C ALA A 98 -17.21 -19.38 43.31
N ALA A 99 -16.68 -18.60 44.27
CA ALA A 99 -15.28 -18.61 44.64
C ALA A 99 -14.84 -20.02 45.09
N TYR A 100 -13.69 -20.48 44.58
CA TYR A 100 -12.89 -21.52 45.20
C TYR A 100 -11.40 -21.17 45.09
N SER A 101 -10.79 -21.05 46.27
CA SER A 101 -9.43 -21.45 46.64
C SER A 101 -8.21 -20.76 45.98
N MET A 102 -7.67 -19.79 46.73
CA MET A 102 -6.30 -19.76 47.26
C MET A 102 -5.30 -20.75 46.64
N ALA A 103 -4.29 -20.25 45.91
CA ALA A 103 -2.87 -20.58 46.07
C ALA A 103 -2.03 -20.11 44.87
N GLN A 104 -1.39 -18.94 44.98
CA GLN A 104 -0.05 -18.64 44.41
C GLN A 104 0.53 -17.56 45.37
N GLY A 105 1.62 -17.78 46.09
CA GLY A 105 2.89 -18.31 45.60
C GLY A 105 3.79 -17.11 45.28
N SER A 106 4.39 -16.54 46.33
CA SER A 106 5.56 -15.65 46.34
C SER A 106 5.63 -14.52 45.31
N SER A 107 5.37 -13.30 45.79
CA SER A 107 5.73 -12.05 45.12
C SER A 107 7.26 -11.91 45.04
N THR A 108 7.87 -12.33 43.93
CA THR A 108 9.12 -11.75 43.47
C THR A 108 8.78 -10.64 42.48
N HIS A 109 8.85 -9.39 42.94
CA HIS A 109 8.92 -8.23 42.07
C HIS A 109 10.15 -8.37 41.17
N ASN A 110 9.95 -8.68 39.89
CA ASN A 110 10.97 -8.45 38.86
C ASN A 110 10.34 -7.59 37.76
N SER A 111 10.29 -6.28 38.02
CA SER A 111 9.97 -5.28 37.01
C SER A 111 11.17 -5.15 36.07
N GLY A 112 11.10 -5.76 34.89
CA GLY A 112 12.16 -5.61 33.89
C GLY A 112 11.97 -6.28 32.53
N ASN A 113 10.77 -6.73 32.14
CA ASN A 113 10.62 -7.41 30.83
C ASN A 113 9.29 -7.20 30.07
N GLY A 114 8.49 -6.20 30.45
CA GLY A 114 7.24 -5.89 29.72
C GLY A 114 7.50 -5.30 28.33
N GLN A 115 8.48 -4.42 28.19
CA GLN A 115 8.72 -3.70 26.93
C GLN A 115 9.28 -4.61 25.83
N ALA A 116 10.24 -5.48 26.13
CA ALA A 116 10.87 -6.34 25.13
C ALA A 116 9.90 -7.37 24.51
N VAL A 117 8.98 -7.93 25.31
CA VAL A 117 8.00 -8.92 24.82
C VAL A 117 6.93 -8.26 23.95
N HIS A 118 6.47 -7.06 24.32
CA HIS A 118 5.50 -6.31 23.53
C HIS A 118 6.09 -5.79 22.22
N GLU A 119 7.34 -5.34 22.21
CA GLU A 119 8.03 -4.85 21.01
C GLU A 119 8.35 -5.98 20.02
N HIS A 120 8.78 -7.16 20.50
CA HIS A 120 8.99 -8.33 19.64
C HIS A 120 7.68 -8.85 19.02
N ALA A 121 6.59 -8.84 19.78
CA ALA A 121 5.28 -9.25 19.27
C ALA A 121 4.71 -8.27 18.24
N ALA A 122 4.87 -6.96 18.48
CA ALA A 122 4.48 -5.91 17.53
C ALA A 122 5.32 -6.00 16.24
N SER A 123 6.63 -6.22 16.38
CA SER A 123 7.56 -6.45 15.27
C SER A 123 7.13 -7.64 14.39
N ALA A 124 6.86 -8.78 15.02
CA ALA A 124 6.41 -9.98 14.32
C ALA A 124 5.06 -9.77 13.61
N THR A 125 4.17 -8.95 14.19
CA THR A 125 2.85 -8.66 13.63
C THR A 125 2.95 -7.84 12.34
N LEU A 126 3.71 -6.74 12.34
CA LEU A 126 3.86 -5.90 11.15
C LEU A 126 4.49 -6.67 9.98
N VAL A 127 5.53 -7.46 10.24
CA VAL A 127 6.17 -8.31 9.24
C VAL A 127 5.17 -9.28 8.59
N GLN A 128 4.27 -9.88 9.37
CA GLN A 128 3.24 -10.77 8.86
C GLN A 128 2.19 -10.05 8.01
N LEU A 129 1.73 -8.87 8.45
CA LEU A 129 0.76 -8.06 7.70
C LEU A 129 1.34 -7.61 6.34
N VAL A 130 2.59 -7.12 6.35
CA VAL A 130 3.30 -6.76 5.12
C VAL A 130 3.44 -7.96 4.19
N ARG A 131 3.89 -9.11 4.71
CA ARG A 131 4.03 -10.33 3.90
C ARG A 131 2.71 -10.76 3.29
N ALA A 132 1.62 -10.72 4.07
CA ALA A 132 0.28 -11.07 3.59
C ALA A 132 -0.22 -10.11 2.49
N GLY A 133 0.01 -8.81 2.67
CA GLY A 133 -0.46 -7.77 1.74
C GLY A 133 0.38 -7.60 0.48
N THR A 134 1.60 -8.13 0.46
CA THR A 134 2.53 -7.97 -0.69
C THR A 134 2.87 -9.27 -1.41
N LYS A 135 2.28 -10.41 -1.04
CA LYS A 135 2.56 -11.72 -1.65
C LYS A 135 2.32 -11.77 -3.15
N GLN A 136 1.38 -10.99 -3.67
CA GLN A 136 1.11 -10.87 -5.09
C GLN A 136 2.22 -10.17 -5.87
N PHE A 137 3.16 -9.51 -5.19
CA PHE A 137 4.27 -8.79 -5.80
C PHE A 137 5.58 -9.58 -5.77
N ILE A 138 5.54 -10.88 -5.46
CA ILE A 138 6.70 -11.75 -5.63
C ILE A 138 7.17 -11.71 -7.10
N ASP A 139 6.24 -11.65 -8.06
CA ASP A 139 6.55 -11.31 -9.45
C ASP A 139 6.58 -9.79 -9.62
N VAL A 140 7.73 -9.27 -10.07
CA VAL A 140 7.93 -7.84 -10.31
C VAL A 140 7.01 -7.28 -11.41
N ASN A 141 6.51 -8.13 -12.31
CA ASN A 141 5.56 -7.71 -13.34
C ASN A 141 4.20 -7.35 -12.72
N ASP A 142 3.77 -8.06 -11.67
CA ASP A 142 2.53 -7.74 -10.95
C ASP A 142 2.67 -6.42 -10.17
N ALA A 143 3.86 -6.14 -9.62
CA ALA A 143 4.17 -4.84 -9.03
C ALA A 143 4.10 -3.72 -10.07
N THR A 144 4.68 -3.94 -11.26
CA THR A 144 4.66 -2.97 -12.35
C THR A 144 3.24 -2.71 -12.86
N ALA A 145 2.44 -3.77 -13.01
CA ALA A 145 1.02 -3.67 -13.38
C ALA A 145 0.20 -2.91 -12.31
N ALA A 146 0.57 -3.01 -11.04
CA ALA A 146 -0.03 -2.26 -9.94
C ALA A 146 0.50 -0.82 -9.79
N GLY A 147 1.38 -0.37 -10.68
CA GLY A 147 1.89 1.01 -10.73
C GLY A 147 3.12 1.27 -9.87
N TYR A 148 3.81 0.23 -9.39
CA TYR A 148 5.13 0.37 -8.81
C TYR A 148 6.19 0.37 -9.92
N GLY A 149 7.06 1.36 -9.96
CA GLY A 149 8.15 1.41 -10.92
C GLY A 149 9.51 1.60 -10.24
N PRO A 150 10.61 1.17 -10.86
CA PRO A 150 11.93 1.32 -10.27
C PRO A 150 12.27 2.79 -10.08
N PHE A 151 12.76 3.11 -8.90
CA PHE A 151 13.19 4.42 -8.48
C PHE A 151 14.65 4.34 -8.08
N LEU A 152 15.52 4.92 -8.93
CA LEU A 152 16.98 4.83 -8.82
C LEU A 152 17.51 3.39 -9.01
N GLY A 153 18.83 3.27 -9.10
CA GLY A 153 19.51 1.97 -9.17
C GLY A 153 19.56 1.28 -7.81
N CYS A 154 20.04 0.03 -7.80
CA CYS A 154 20.20 -0.72 -6.55
C CYS A 154 21.13 0.02 -5.58
N VAL A 155 20.70 0.20 -4.34
CA VAL A 155 21.45 0.92 -3.32
C VAL A 155 22.25 -0.08 -2.48
N ALA A 156 23.57 -0.03 -2.61
CA ALA A 156 24.50 -0.84 -1.84
C ALA A 156 25.33 0.02 -0.87
N GLY A 157 25.61 -0.52 0.31
CA GLY A 157 26.54 0.01 1.29
C GLY A 157 27.82 -0.79 1.24
N THR A 158 28.95 -0.16 1.53
CA THR A 158 30.26 -0.84 1.50
C THR A 158 30.39 -1.91 2.59
N ASP A 159 29.76 -1.70 3.75
CA ASP A 159 29.97 -2.53 4.95
C ASP A 159 28.68 -3.11 5.56
N HIS A 160 27.52 -2.87 4.92
CA HIS A 160 26.19 -3.17 5.48
C HIS A 160 25.26 -3.92 4.50
N GLY A 161 25.82 -4.52 3.45
CA GLY A 161 25.03 -5.15 2.38
C GLY A 161 24.30 -4.12 1.54
N ALA A 162 23.02 -4.36 1.23
CA ALA A 162 22.25 -3.50 0.35
C ALA A 162 20.84 -3.21 0.88
N MET A 163 20.28 -2.10 0.41
CA MET A 163 18.86 -1.80 0.55
C MET A 163 18.06 -2.37 -0.62
N GLY A 164 18.71 -2.76 -1.72
CA GLY A 164 18.06 -3.31 -2.91
C GLY A 164 17.63 -2.25 -3.92
N VAL A 165 16.77 -2.66 -4.86
CA VAL A 165 16.13 -1.79 -5.86
C VAL A 165 14.71 -1.47 -5.40
N HIS A 166 14.44 -0.18 -5.20
CA HIS A 166 13.13 0.29 -4.77
C HIS A 166 12.20 0.47 -5.97
N TYR A 167 11.07 -0.22 -5.94
CA TYR A 167 9.96 -0.04 -6.86
C TYR A 167 8.89 0.79 -6.14
N VAL A 168 8.71 2.04 -6.56
CA VAL A 168 7.92 3.04 -5.85
C VAL A 168 6.56 3.26 -6.53
N ASN A 169 5.50 3.38 -5.73
CA ASN A 169 4.18 3.76 -6.21
C ASN A 169 3.91 5.26 -5.92
N GLY A 170 3.97 6.07 -6.96
CA GLY A 170 3.79 7.53 -6.84
C GLY A 170 2.39 7.97 -6.38
N THR A 171 1.37 7.13 -6.55
CA THR A 171 0.02 7.40 -6.03
C THR A 171 0.00 7.24 -4.52
N LEU A 172 0.59 6.14 -4.00
CA LEU A 172 0.63 5.87 -2.56
C LEU A 172 1.48 6.91 -1.80
N LEU A 173 2.59 7.35 -2.38
CA LEU A 173 3.39 8.46 -1.83
C LEU A 173 2.56 9.76 -1.66
N GLY A 174 1.60 9.98 -2.55
CA GLY A 174 0.78 11.19 -2.57
C GLY A 174 -0.39 11.21 -1.59
N ASN A 175 -0.78 10.05 -1.05
CA ASN A 175 -1.99 9.88 -0.25
C ASN A 175 -1.73 9.95 1.27
N LEU A 176 -0.46 9.86 1.70
CA LEU A 176 -0.05 9.84 3.11
C LEU A 176 -0.75 8.74 3.93
N THR A 177 -1.09 7.62 3.29
CA THR A 177 -1.75 6.48 3.95
C THR A 177 -0.70 5.56 4.56
N LEU A 178 -0.91 5.13 5.81
CA LEU A 178 -0.15 4.07 6.47
C LEU A 178 -1.01 2.81 6.59
N ASP A 179 -1.00 1.98 5.54
CA ASP A 179 -1.65 0.67 5.49
C ASP A 179 -0.56 -0.39 5.30
N PRO A 180 -0.36 -1.33 6.25
CA PRO A 180 0.65 -2.39 6.13
C PRO A 180 0.57 -3.21 4.83
N SER A 181 -0.61 -3.26 4.19
CA SER A 181 -0.81 -3.99 2.93
C SER A 181 -0.50 -3.18 1.67
N GLN A 182 -0.24 -1.88 1.80
CA GLN A 182 0.01 -0.95 0.69
C GLN A 182 1.25 -0.08 0.98
N PRO A 183 2.46 -0.67 1.01
CA PRO A 183 3.68 0.09 1.20
C PRO A 183 3.93 1.04 0.02
N GLN A 184 4.62 2.16 0.27
CA GLN A 184 4.95 3.11 -0.80
C GLN A 184 6.04 2.60 -1.74
N ALA A 185 6.91 1.69 -1.27
CA ALA A 185 7.86 1.00 -2.10
C ALA A 185 7.93 -0.51 -1.81
N LEU A 186 8.19 -1.27 -2.86
CA LEU A 186 8.58 -2.68 -2.81
C LEU A 186 10.09 -2.76 -3.06
N ILE A 187 10.78 -3.67 -2.38
CA ILE A 187 12.23 -3.77 -2.47
C ILE A 187 12.61 -5.11 -3.10
N TYR A 188 13.36 -5.04 -4.19
CA TYR A 188 13.85 -6.21 -4.91
C TYR A 188 15.37 -6.34 -4.85
N GLU A 189 15.83 -7.57 -4.67
CA GLU A 189 17.21 -7.97 -4.89
C GLU A 189 17.39 -8.42 -6.36
N PRO A 190 18.25 -7.75 -7.14
CA PRO A 190 18.58 -8.20 -8.49
C PRO A 190 19.60 -9.35 -8.44
N SER A 191 19.42 -10.35 -9.30
CA SER A 191 20.44 -11.38 -9.55
C SER A 191 20.24 -12.02 -10.92
N ASN A 192 21.23 -11.87 -11.81
CA ASN A 192 21.23 -12.47 -13.15
C ASN A 192 19.97 -12.12 -13.97
N GLY A 193 19.55 -10.86 -13.94
CA GLY A 193 18.36 -10.37 -14.64
C GLY A 193 17.01 -10.77 -14.01
N LYS A 194 17.01 -11.41 -12.83
CA LYS A 194 15.80 -11.69 -12.04
C LYS A 194 15.69 -10.72 -10.86
N MET A 195 14.47 -10.30 -10.56
CA MET A 195 14.12 -9.51 -9.37
C MET A 195 13.48 -10.42 -8.32
N THR A 196 14.04 -10.44 -7.11
CA THR A 196 13.50 -11.20 -5.97
C THR A 196 12.98 -10.24 -4.91
N LEU A 197 11.70 -10.33 -4.55
CA LEU A 197 11.14 -9.48 -3.49
C LEU A 197 11.80 -9.83 -2.15
N VAL A 198 12.40 -8.83 -1.48
CA VAL A 198 13.14 -9.02 -0.21
C VAL A 198 12.56 -8.21 0.95
N GLY A 199 11.87 -7.11 0.66
CA GLY A 199 11.28 -6.25 1.67
C GLY A 199 10.35 -5.20 1.07
N VAL A 200 9.96 -4.25 1.90
CA VAL A 200 9.17 -3.08 1.52
C VAL A 200 9.67 -1.86 2.27
N GLU A 201 9.23 -0.68 1.84
CA GLU A 201 9.47 0.57 2.56
C GLU A 201 8.18 1.41 2.60
N PHE A 202 7.90 1.95 3.79
CA PHE A 202 6.90 2.99 3.96
C PHE A 202 7.57 4.35 3.89
N ILE A 203 7.05 5.26 3.08
CA ILE A 203 7.68 6.57 2.82
C ILE A 203 6.62 7.66 2.93
N LEU A 204 6.90 8.70 3.71
CA LEU A 204 5.99 9.81 3.94
C LEU A 204 6.74 11.14 3.82
N ASP A 205 6.23 12.08 2.99
CA ASP A 205 6.73 13.46 2.98
C ASP A 205 6.59 14.06 4.38
N SER A 206 7.72 14.42 5.00
CA SER A 206 7.74 14.77 6.43
C SER A 206 6.92 16.01 6.73
N ALA A 207 7.00 17.03 5.88
CA ALA A 207 6.26 18.27 6.05
C ALA A 207 4.75 18.04 5.96
N SER A 208 4.30 17.28 4.96
CA SER A 208 2.88 16.98 4.76
C SER A 208 2.34 16.06 5.86
N TRP A 209 3.13 15.09 6.32
CA TRP A 209 2.74 14.21 7.43
C TRP A 209 2.57 14.99 8.73
N LEU A 210 3.58 15.77 9.15
CA LEU A 210 3.54 16.53 10.39
C LEU A 210 2.40 17.55 10.40
N ALA A 211 2.17 18.21 9.26
CA ALA A 211 1.04 19.09 9.04
C ALA A 211 -0.31 18.41 9.25
N ALA A 212 -0.47 17.17 8.80
CA ALA A 212 -1.71 16.42 8.90
C ALA A 212 -1.91 15.73 10.26
N ASN A 213 -0.84 15.54 11.03
CA ASN A 213 -0.82 14.71 12.24
C ASN A 213 -0.35 15.46 13.49
N ASN A 214 -0.71 16.74 13.64
CA ASN A 214 -0.41 17.57 14.82
C ASN A 214 1.09 17.56 15.21
N ASN A 215 1.97 17.60 14.23
CA ASN A 215 3.43 17.48 14.39
C ASN A 215 3.91 16.20 15.09
N THR A 216 3.12 15.13 15.03
CA THR A 216 3.49 13.82 15.58
C THR A 216 4.14 12.96 14.49
N PRO A 217 5.35 12.42 14.71
CA PRO A 217 5.98 11.49 13.78
C PRO A 217 5.15 10.22 13.53
N PRO A 218 5.31 9.56 12.37
CA PRO A 218 4.55 8.36 12.06
C PRO A 218 4.99 7.17 12.92
N VAL A 219 4.02 6.36 13.32
CA VAL A 219 4.20 5.06 13.97
C VAL A 219 3.28 4.05 13.28
N LEU A 220 3.81 2.88 12.93
CA LEU A 220 3.05 1.80 12.32
C LEU A 220 3.24 0.52 13.14
N ASP A 221 2.15 -0.01 13.71
CA ASP A 221 2.18 -1.20 14.58
C ASP A 221 3.29 -1.14 15.64
N GLY A 222 3.45 0.01 16.28
CA GLY A 222 4.46 0.26 17.31
C GLY A 222 5.87 0.55 16.79
N GLN A 223 6.11 0.48 15.48
CA GLN A 223 7.40 0.84 14.88
C GLN A 223 7.46 2.33 14.53
N VAL A 224 8.49 3.01 15.03
CA VAL A 224 8.76 4.41 14.74
C VAL A 224 9.53 4.52 13.42
N PHE A 225 9.21 5.54 12.64
CA PHE A 225 9.89 5.79 11.36
C PHE A 225 11.21 6.56 11.57
N ASN A 226 12.19 6.27 10.72
CA ASN A 226 13.41 7.06 10.59
C ASN A 226 13.11 8.38 9.90
N PHE A 227 13.77 9.47 10.31
CA PHE A 227 13.68 10.76 9.65
C PHE A 227 14.91 11.02 8.77
N VAL A 228 14.67 11.26 7.48
CA VAL A 228 15.70 11.63 6.52
C VAL A 228 15.60 13.13 6.22
N GLY A 229 16.59 13.88 6.70
CA GLY A 229 16.66 15.34 6.54
C GLY A 229 17.09 15.81 5.15
N VAL A 230 17.30 17.12 5.02
CA VAL A 230 17.95 17.74 3.85
C VAL A 230 19.30 18.35 4.26
N PRO A 231 20.34 18.30 3.39
CA PRO A 231 20.39 17.57 2.13
C PRO A 231 20.42 16.04 2.35
N ASN A 232 19.89 15.28 1.39
CA ASN A 232 20.00 13.82 1.35
C ASN A 232 20.52 13.37 -0.02
N ARG A 233 20.99 12.11 -0.09
CA ARG A 233 21.58 11.52 -1.30
C ARG A 233 20.66 11.52 -2.52
N PHE A 234 19.35 11.64 -2.29
CA PHE A 234 18.33 11.62 -3.33
C PHE A 234 17.99 13.02 -3.85
N ASN A 235 18.50 14.07 -3.20
CA ASN A 235 18.20 15.47 -3.51
C ASN A 235 16.69 15.79 -3.53
N ILE A 236 15.94 15.19 -2.60
CA ILE A 236 14.50 15.40 -2.42
C ILE A 236 14.20 16.08 -1.07
N PRO A 237 13.01 16.65 -0.87
CA PRO A 237 12.58 17.15 0.45
C PRO A 237 12.69 16.07 1.54
N SER A 238 12.74 16.49 2.81
CA SER A 238 12.84 15.54 3.93
C SER A 238 11.62 14.63 4.02
N PHE A 239 11.83 13.39 4.46
CA PHE A 239 10.79 12.38 4.54
C PHE A 239 10.99 11.46 5.75
N PHE A 240 9.93 10.75 6.13
CA PHE A 240 10.01 9.62 7.05
C PHE A 240 10.06 8.33 6.26
N GLU A 241 10.88 7.39 6.70
CA GLU A 241 10.97 6.04 6.12
C GLU A 241 10.89 4.94 7.19
N LEU A 242 10.36 3.79 6.81
CA LEU A 242 10.42 2.56 7.61
C LEU A 242 10.64 1.38 6.68
N HIS A 243 11.83 0.79 6.76
CA HIS A 243 12.12 -0.49 6.12
C HIS A 243 11.41 -1.63 6.84
N VAL A 244 10.89 -2.59 6.07
CA VAL A 244 10.38 -3.85 6.62
C VAL A 244 10.87 -5.03 5.78
N TRP A 245 11.82 -5.78 6.33
CA TRP A 245 12.37 -7.00 5.76
C TRP A 245 11.41 -8.18 5.95
N ALA A 246 10.32 -8.19 5.18
CA ALA A 246 9.27 -9.18 5.30
C ALA A 246 9.55 -10.49 4.54
N TRP A 247 10.45 -10.49 3.56
CA TRP A 247 10.68 -11.62 2.65
C TRP A 247 12.09 -12.21 2.76
N ARG A 248 13.10 -11.36 2.95
CA ARG A 248 14.46 -11.76 3.32
C ARG A 248 14.65 -11.53 4.81
N ASP A 249 15.19 -12.51 5.52
CA ASP A 249 15.59 -12.33 6.92
C ASP A 249 16.71 -11.29 7.04
N ASN A 250 16.75 -10.60 8.17
CA ASN A 250 17.83 -9.67 8.48
C ASN A 250 18.36 -9.95 9.89
N PRO A 251 19.61 -10.39 10.05
CA PRO A 251 20.19 -10.72 11.36
C PRO A 251 20.30 -9.49 12.27
N GLN A 252 20.26 -8.27 11.73
CA GLN A 252 20.30 -7.02 12.50
C GLN A 252 18.90 -6.52 12.92
N GLY A 253 17.83 -7.19 12.47
CA GLY A 253 16.45 -6.85 12.80
C GLY A 253 15.60 -6.54 11.56
N ALA A 254 14.30 -6.79 11.64
CA ALA A 254 13.40 -6.67 10.50
C ALA A 254 13.17 -5.22 10.01
N PHE A 255 13.60 -4.21 10.78
CA PHE A 255 13.29 -2.80 10.53
C PHE A 255 14.51 -1.88 10.37
N VAL A 256 15.72 -2.44 10.35
CA VAL A 256 16.91 -1.64 10.05
C VAL A 256 17.00 -1.35 8.55
N ASP A 257 17.56 -0.21 8.15
CA ASP A 257 17.53 0.20 6.73
C ASP A 257 18.37 -0.71 5.81
N TRP A 258 19.41 -1.34 6.34
CA TRP A 258 20.36 -2.14 5.58
C TRP A 258 20.25 -3.63 5.89
N ASN A 259 20.43 -4.49 4.90
CA ASN A 259 20.45 -5.94 5.10
C ASN A 259 21.71 -6.57 4.50
N ASN A 260 22.52 -7.19 5.37
CA ASN A 260 23.75 -7.89 5.00
C ASN A 260 23.53 -9.13 4.12
N HIS A 261 22.31 -9.67 4.08
CA HIS A 261 21.94 -10.80 3.22
C HIS A 261 21.40 -10.36 1.85
N VAL A 262 21.29 -9.05 1.60
CA VAL A 262 20.87 -8.50 0.31
C VAL A 262 22.09 -7.92 -0.40
N THR A 263 22.20 -8.19 -1.70
CA THR A 263 23.29 -7.70 -2.55
C THR A 263 22.75 -6.94 -3.76
N CYS A 264 23.58 -6.07 -4.32
CA CYS A 264 23.32 -5.40 -5.60
C CYS A 264 24.21 -5.96 -6.73
N GLU A 265 24.77 -7.15 -6.53
CA GLU A 265 25.66 -7.79 -7.50
C GLU A 265 24.86 -8.31 -8.71
N ARG A 266 25.50 -8.33 -9.89
CA ARG A 266 24.96 -9.02 -11.09
C ARG A 266 23.58 -8.51 -11.54
N GLN A 267 23.41 -7.19 -11.55
CA GLN A 267 22.29 -6.45 -12.17
C GLN A 267 22.29 -6.61 -13.69
#